data_AF-A0A8I1Q7V4-F1
#
_entry.id   AF-A0A8I1Q7V4-F1
#
_cell.length_a   1.000
_cell.length_b   1.000
_cell.length_c   1.000
_cell.angle_alpha   90.00
_cell.angle_beta   90.00
_cell.angle_gamma   90.00
#
_symmetry.space_group_name_H-M   'P 1'
#
loop_
_entity.id
_entity.type
_entity.pdbx_description
1 polymer ?
#
loop_
_entity_poly.entity_id
_entity_poly.type
_entity_poly.pdbx_seq_one_letter_code
_entity_poly.pdbx_strand_id
1 'polypeptide(L)'
;MYNKGEHDLWKTEDSIPYLTGLADSFDHWMKTNNNSGTSDTDSLLNWLYADYEQKEIKNEEHFCKLIKILIARGYAINPLLSKNEVYQAFKKAETNLEEKMPPHVQPYKHYPSFFDNEYDLRRSNIKEKLEQSAFRQGISTGLQGLMKIGPSDHLPITVNFNGILMVSWNLLSDQHLKNFIFDIAQKEHFVTNSLRSDGKKINWRSFLQSFGAFIKKNLIEGPESYQIKITRELFENFLQEHYLTLIELKTTTDEINQIQKQIETTDELIKDTEEVIKLWLNTDHEDHEDFKISMKHIVEIIYSMNYGCLRWTERFNRIKENKALLHKFVSHDFFCFQECTNPTDMLELLQTFSESIFLNKNYQMICYRVGETSKDNCVIIYDKNKFHLLESMNFGLAFNRNTHQYLKPCLVAKFISLIDKKSVVVGSIHHPGTRGSELSSIMEKAYCLAENSEKSFTPTIILGDFNHQANFFEKDLVNSNYTLIMPATGTMAGFEYGNNNMPIDGALTNDTSNVQVRTMKEISFAEPVMLPLSIEFLFEENAANDCLRRL
;
A
#
# COMPACT_ATOMS: atom_id res chain seq x y z
N MET A 1 -1.33 -54.63 -42.48
CA MET A 1 -0.55 -54.90 -41.27
C MET A 1 0.47 -53.79 -41.11
N TYR A 2 0.19 -52.79 -40.28
CA TYR A 2 1.17 -51.94 -39.61
C TYR A 2 0.45 -51.27 -38.43
N ASN A 3 1.20 -51.08 -37.34
CA ASN A 3 0.75 -51.24 -35.95
C ASN A 3 -0.26 -50.20 -35.44
N LYS A 4 -1.29 -50.73 -34.76
CA LYS A 4 -2.03 -50.05 -33.70
C LYS A 4 -1.14 -49.99 -32.46
N GLY A 5 -0.59 -48.83 -32.18
CA GLY A 5 0.12 -48.51 -30.96
C GLY A 5 0.55 -47.05 -31.03
N GLU A 6 0.19 -46.27 -30.02
CA GLU A 6 0.59 -44.85 -29.82
C GLU A 6 -0.28 -43.75 -30.45
N HIS A 7 -1.58 -43.97 -30.59
CA HIS A 7 -2.56 -42.87 -30.67
C HIS A 7 -3.51 -42.93 -29.46
N ASP A 8 -2.97 -42.72 -28.24
CA ASP A 8 -3.80 -42.48 -27.04
C ASP A 8 -3.03 -41.88 -25.84
N LEU A 9 -2.06 -40.97 -26.09
CA LEU A 9 -1.43 -40.17 -25.03
C LEU A 9 -1.77 -38.66 -25.08
N TRP A 10 -2.75 -38.28 -25.91
CA TRP A 10 -3.15 -36.88 -26.07
C TRP A 10 -4.64 -36.72 -25.76
N LYS A 11 -5.01 -37.05 -24.52
CA LYS A 11 -6.17 -36.43 -23.89
C LYS A 11 -5.69 -35.15 -23.21
N THR A 12 -6.20 -34.06 -23.75
CA THR A 12 -6.09 -32.68 -23.30
C THR A 12 -6.51 -32.56 -21.83
N GLU A 13 -5.53 -32.47 -20.94
CA GLU A 13 -5.69 -31.87 -19.61
C GLU A 13 -4.91 -30.55 -19.60
N ASP A 14 -5.67 -29.47 -19.38
CA ASP A 14 -5.25 -28.10 -19.07
C ASP A 14 -4.47 -27.29 -20.13
N SER A 15 -5.12 -27.01 -21.27
CA SER A 15 -4.86 -25.75 -21.98
C SER A 15 -5.41 -24.59 -21.14
N ILE A 16 -4.58 -23.96 -20.32
CA ILE A 16 -4.98 -22.78 -19.55
C ILE A 16 -5.37 -21.69 -20.58
N PRO A 17 -6.59 -21.13 -20.56
CA PRO A 17 -7.08 -20.20 -21.59
C PRO A 17 -6.15 -19.03 -21.90
N TYR A 18 -5.34 -18.58 -20.93
CA TYR A 18 -4.39 -17.48 -21.11
C TYR A 18 -3.16 -17.87 -21.96
N LEU A 19 -2.64 -19.11 -21.87
CA LEU A 19 -1.48 -19.56 -22.66
C LEU A 19 -1.83 -19.66 -24.15
N THR A 20 -3.08 -20.01 -24.45
CA THR A 20 -3.62 -19.96 -25.81
C THR A 20 -3.69 -18.52 -26.31
N GLY A 21 -4.10 -17.57 -25.45
CA GLY A 21 -4.10 -16.13 -25.76
C GLY A 21 -2.70 -15.57 -26.04
N LEU A 22 -1.69 -15.96 -25.25
CA LEU A 22 -0.29 -15.61 -25.51
C LEU A 22 0.21 -16.16 -26.85
N ALA A 23 -0.16 -17.40 -27.19
CA ALA A 23 0.17 -17.98 -28.49
C ALA A 23 -0.53 -17.23 -29.64
N ASP A 24 -1.77 -16.77 -29.45
CA ASP A 24 -2.50 -15.95 -30.43
C ASP A 24 -1.85 -14.57 -30.63
N SER A 25 -1.32 -13.99 -29.55
CA SER A 25 -0.60 -12.73 -29.57
C SER A 25 0.76 -12.84 -30.27
N PHE A 26 1.50 -13.93 -30.02
CA PHE A 26 2.70 -14.26 -30.78
C PHE A 26 2.39 -14.46 -32.28
N ASP A 27 1.32 -15.17 -32.61
CA ASP A 27 0.85 -15.33 -34.00
C ASP A 27 0.55 -14.00 -34.67
N HIS A 28 -0.12 -13.09 -33.96
CA HIS A 28 -0.41 -11.75 -34.45
C HIS A 28 0.86 -10.94 -34.68
N TRP A 29 1.82 -11.02 -33.75
CA TRP A 29 3.11 -10.33 -33.86
C TRP A 29 3.96 -10.85 -35.02
N MET A 30 4.01 -12.17 -35.22
CA MET A 30 4.72 -12.80 -36.35
C MET A 30 4.16 -12.33 -37.70
N LYS A 31 2.83 -12.19 -37.80
CA LYS A 31 2.16 -11.71 -39.02
C LYS A 31 2.36 -10.21 -39.28
N THR A 32 2.53 -9.41 -38.23
CA THR A 32 2.66 -7.94 -38.34
C THR A 32 4.09 -7.47 -38.54
N ASN A 33 5.10 -8.18 -38.03
CA ASN A 33 6.49 -7.73 -38.04
C ASN A 33 7.37 -8.32 -39.16
N ASN A 34 6.79 -9.13 -40.05
CA ASN A 34 7.42 -9.64 -41.28
C ASN A 34 8.88 -10.11 -41.08
N ASN A 35 9.06 -11.11 -40.22
CA ASN A 35 10.34 -11.66 -39.76
C ASN A 35 11.05 -12.54 -40.81
N SER A 36 11.15 -12.09 -42.06
CA SER A 36 11.79 -12.86 -43.12
C SER A 36 13.31 -12.94 -42.88
N GLY A 37 13.77 -14.07 -42.34
CA GLY A 37 15.20 -14.40 -42.17
C GLY A 37 15.66 -14.69 -40.74
N THR A 38 14.80 -14.56 -39.73
CA THR A 38 15.08 -14.99 -38.34
C THR A 38 14.46 -16.35 -38.07
N SER A 39 15.10 -17.18 -37.23
CA SER A 39 14.49 -18.46 -36.83
C SER A 39 13.23 -18.22 -36.00
N ASP A 40 12.30 -19.18 -35.97
CA ASP A 40 11.10 -19.08 -35.12
C ASP A 40 11.46 -19.00 -33.63
N THR A 41 12.59 -19.59 -33.24
CA THR A 41 13.15 -19.50 -31.88
C THR A 41 13.59 -18.08 -31.56
N ASP A 42 14.37 -17.46 -32.45
CA ASP A 42 14.83 -16.08 -32.28
C ASP A 42 13.67 -15.09 -32.35
N SER A 43 12.66 -15.39 -33.18
CA SER A 43 11.46 -14.58 -33.31
C SER A 43 10.59 -14.65 -32.05
N LEU A 44 10.49 -15.82 -31.41
CA LEU A 44 9.86 -15.97 -30.09
C LEU A 44 10.59 -15.15 -29.03
N LEU A 45 11.92 -15.21 -28.99
CA LEU A 45 12.72 -14.42 -28.06
C LEU A 45 12.55 -12.91 -28.34
N ASN A 46 12.54 -12.49 -29.60
CA ASN A 46 12.32 -11.09 -29.98
C ASN A 46 10.93 -10.57 -29.64
N TRP A 47 9.90 -11.39 -29.80
CA TRP A 47 8.55 -11.05 -29.34
C TRP A 47 8.51 -10.91 -27.81
N LEU A 48 9.17 -11.83 -27.10
CA LEU A 48 9.38 -11.72 -25.66
C LEU A 48 10.29 -10.54 -25.27
N TYR A 49 11.01 -9.89 -26.20
CA TYR A 49 11.79 -8.67 -25.95
C TYR A 49 11.00 -7.38 -26.23
N ALA A 50 9.94 -7.42 -27.05
CA ALA A 50 9.28 -6.23 -27.60
C ALA A 50 8.14 -5.63 -26.74
N ASP A 51 7.74 -6.36 -25.70
CA ASP A 51 6.76 -6.07 -24.63
C ASP A 51 5.29 -5.76 -25.01
N TYR A 52 4.38 -6.54 -24.39
CA TYR A 52 3.03 -6.15 -23.91
C TYR A 52 2.34 -7.28 -23.10
N GLU A 53 2.82 -8.53 -23.14
CA GLU A 53 2.17 -9.67 -22.46
C GLU A 53 3.11 -10.59 -21.64
N GLN A 54 4.36 -10.19 -21.39
CA GLN A 54 5.37 -10.99 -20.68
C GLN A 54 4.98 -11.34 -19.23
N LYS A 55 4.08 -10.55 -18.61
CA LYS A 55 3.63 -10.70 -17.21
C LYS A 55 2.86 -12.00 -16.94
N GLU A 56 2.45 -12.71 -17.99
CA GLU A 56 1.66 -13.94 -17.86
C GLU A 56 2.52 -15.22 -17.85
N ILE A 57 3.79 -15.17 -18.29
CA ILE A 57 4.74 -16.30 -18.20
C ILE A 57 5.42 -16.28 -16.84
N LYS A 58 4.79 -16.94 -15.85
CA LYS A 58 5.19 -16.86 -14.43
C LYS A 58 6.33 -17.79 -14.02
N ASN A 59 6.57 -18.87 -14.76
CA ASN A 59 7.57 -19.89 -14.42
C ASN A 59 7.98 -20.73 -15.63
N GLU A 60 8.98 -21.59 -15.42
CA GLU A 60 9.53 -22.52 -16.40
C GLU A 60 8.48 -23.47 -16.98
N GLU A 61 7.52 -23.92 -16.16
CA GLU A 61 6.45 -24.80 -16.61
C GLU A 61 5.51 -24.10 -17.61
N HIS A 62 5.16 -22.83 -17.36
CA HIS A 62 4.34 -22.02 -18.26
C HIS A 62 5.05 -21.76 -19.58
N PHE A 63 6.36 -21.46 -19.54
CA PHE A 63 7.15 -21.27 -20.75
C PHE A 63 7.25 -22.55 -21.58
N CYS A 64 7.50 -23.69 -20.95
CA CYS A 64 7.51 -25.00 -21.61
C CYS A 64 6.13 -25.36 -22.21
N LYS A 65 5.03 -25.02 -21.54
CA LYS A 65 3.67 -25.21 -22.08
C LYS A 65 3.41 -24.29 -23.28
N LEU A 66 3.85 -23.03 -23.24
CA LEU A 66 3.75 -22.12 -24.38
C LEU A 66 4.54 -22.64 -25.59
N ILE A 67 5.78 -23.09 -25.39
CA ILE A 67 6.59 -23.69 -26.47
C ILE A 67 5.87 -24.88 -27.10
N LYS A 68 5.27 -25.76 -26.28
CA LYS A 68 4.51 -26.91 -26.79
C LYS A 68 3.31 -26.47 -27.64
N ILE A 69 2.61 -25.42 -27.22
CA ILE A 69 1.48 -24.85 -27.99
C ILE A 69 1.97 -24.27 -29.33
N LEU A 70 3.08 -23.54 -29.33
CA LEU A 70 3.62 -22.93 -30.54
C LEU A 70 4.20 -23.96 -31.52
N ILE A 71 4.87 -25.01 -31.03
CA ILE A 71 5.29 -26.15 -31.87
C ILE A 71 4.07 -26.84 -32.48
N ALA A 72 3.01 -27.05 -31.70
CA ALA A 72 1.76 -27.64 -32.21
C ALA A 72 1.07 -26.75 -33.27
N ARG A 73 1.32 -25.44 -33.26
CA ARG A 73 0.85 -24.48 -34.27
C ARG A 73 1.75 -24.39 -35.50
N GLY A 74 2.87 -25.11 -35.53
CA GLY A 74 3.74 -25.24 -36.69
C GLY A 74 5.03 -24.41 -36.65
N TYR A 75 5.35 -23.76 -35.53
CA TYR A 75 6.62 -23.04 -35.38
C TYR A 75 7.79 -23.99 -35.07
N ALA A 76 8.91 -23.80 -35.76
CA ALA A 76 10.16 -24.55 -35.56
C ALA A 76 10.98 -23.98 -34.40
N ILE A 77 10.44 -24.10 -33.18
CA ILE A 77 11.10 -23.63 -31.95
C ILE A 77 11.98 -24.73 -31.38
N ASN A 78 13.22 -24.41 -31.00
CA ASN A 78 14.12 -25.35 -30.34
C ASN A 78 13.61 -25.67 -28.93
N PRO A 79 13.22 -26.92 -28.63
CA PRO A 79 12.68 -27.29 -27.31
C PRO A 79 13.77 -27.41 -26.23
N LEU A 80 15.06 -27.32 -26.61
CA LEU A 80 16.21 -27.40 -25.71
C LEU A 80 16.78 -26.02 -25.34
N LEU A 81 15.97 -24.95 -25.41
CA LEU A 81 16.37 -23.67 -24.84
C LEU A 81 16.73 -23.88 -23.37
N SER A 82 18.01 -23.67 -23.04
CA SER A 82 18.50 -23.89 -21.69
C SER A 82 17.89 -22.87 -20.74
N LYS A 83 17.69 -23.25 -19.48
CA LYS A 83 17.28 -22.36 -18.39
C LYS A 83 18.12 -21.08 -18.33
N ASN A 84 19.39 -21.18 -18.73
CA ASN A 84 20.32 -20.07 -18.78
C ASN A 84 20.03 -19.12 -19.97
N GLU A 85 19.66 -19.62 -21.15
CA GLU A 85 19.29 -18.77 -22.28
C GLU A 85 17.98 -18.01 -22.03
N VAL A 86 17.01 -18.65 -21.40
CA VAL A 86 15.75 -18.04 -20.97
C VAL A 86 16.00 -16.98 -19.89
N TYR A 87 16.82 -17.31 -18.88
CA TYR A 87 17.19 -16.37 -17.80
C TYR A 87 18.06 -15.20 -18.30
N GLN A 88 18.98 -15.43 -19.23
CA GLN A 88 19.78 -14.36 -19.86
C GLN A 88 18.91 -13.48 -20.75
N ALA A 89 17.90 -14.05 -21.43
CA ALA A 89 16.88 -13.28 -22.14
C ALA A 89 16.09 -12.38 -21.17
N PHE A 90 15.67 -12.91 -20.01
CA PHE A 90 15.04 -12.13 -18.93
C PHE A 90 15.93 -11.00 -18.40
N LYS A 91 17.21 -11.28 -18.10
CA LYS A 91 18.16 -10.27 -17.58
C LYS A 91 18.55 -9.20 -18.60
N LYS A 92 18.67 -9.56 -19.88
CA LYS A 92 19.04 -8.63 -20.96
C LYS A 92 17.89 -7.66 -21.28
N ALA A 93 16.64 -8.07 -21.07
CA ALA A 93 15.48 -7.18 -21.12
C ALA A 93 15.49 -6.12 -19.99
N GLU A 94 15.97 -6.46 -18.79
CA GLU A 94 16.21 -5.48 -17.71
C GLU A 94 17.35 -4.51 -18.04
N THR A 95 18.44 -4.97 -18.68
CA THR A 95 19.61 -4.12 -18.97
C THR A 95 19.46 -3.23 -20.21
N ASN A 96 18.63 -3.61 -21.19
CA ASN A 96 18.38 -2.78 -22.38
C ASN A 96 17.56 -1.50 -22.08
N LEU A 97 17.04 -1.34 -20.85
CA LEU A 97 16.49 -0.08 -20.34
C LEU A 97 17.59 0.91 -19.88
N GLU A 98 18.81 0.44 -19.60
CA GLU A 98 19.92 1.25 -19.07
C GLU A 98 20.87 1.81 -20.16
N GLU A 99 20.94 1.23 -21.36
CA GLU A 99 21.90 1.63 -22.41
C GLU A 99 21.50 2.88 -23.25
N LYS A 100 20.58 3.72 -22.79
CA LYS A 100 20.26 5.03 -23.43
C LYS A 100 20.92 6.25 -22.79
N MET A 101 21.98 6.09 -21.99
CA MET A 101 22.80 7.22 -21.51
C MET A 101 24.30 7.04 -21.81
N PRO A 102 25.07 8.12 -22.07
CA PRO A 102 26.41 8.05 -22.65
C PRO A 102 27.48 7.54 -21.65
N PRO A 103 28.61 7.00 -22.16
CA PRO A 103 29.63 6.34 -21.36
C PRO A 103 30.57 7.36 -20.75
N HIS A 104 31.03 7.18 -19.52
CA HIS A 104 32.45 7.37 -19.17
C HIS A 104 32.81 6.77 -17.80
N VAL A 105 33.93 6.04 -17.82
CA VAL A 105 34.82 5.60 -16.73
C VAL A 105 34.57 4.22 -16.10
N GLN A 106 35.33 3.24 -16.60
CA GLN A 106 35.91 2.11 -15.85
C GLN A 106 37.45 2.29 -15.81
N PRO A 107 38.25 1.48 -15.07
CA PRO A 107 37.94 0.51 -13.99
C PRO A 107 38.88 0.65 -12.76
N TYR A 108 38.66 -0.09 -11.67
CA TYR A 108 39.66 -1.07 -11.15
C TYR A 108 39.07 -2.01 -10.09
N LYS A 109 39.55 -3.25 -10.18
CA LYS A 109 39.15 -4.50 -9.54
C LYS A 109 39.33 -4.54 -8.01
N HIS A 110 38.33 -5.09 -7.33
CA HIS A 110 38.50 -6.25 -6.44
C HIS A 110 37.19 -7.04 -6.46
N TYR A 111 37.25 -8.34 -6.69
CA TYR A 111 36.10 -9.26 -6.61
C TYR A 111 35.98 -9.78 -5.17
N PRO A 112 34.90 -9.46 -4.42
CA PRO A 112 34.47 -10.25 -3.29
C PRO A 112 33.52 -11.37 -3.76
N SER A 113 33.21 -12.26 -2.83
CA SER A 113 32.57 -13.55 -3.07
C SER A 113 31.15 -13.43 -3.63
N PHE A 114 30.69 -14.48 -4.32
CA PHE A 114 29.41 -14.55 -5.03
C PHE A 114 28.17 -14.31 -4.13
N PHE A 115 28.31 -14.38 -2.81
CA PHE A 115 27.23 -14.12 -1.84
C PHE A 115 27.14 -12.65 -1.39
N ASP A 116 28.22 -11.87 -1.51
CA ASP A 116 28.22 -10.45 -1.14
C ASP A 116 27.46 -9.60 -2.17
N ASN A 117 27.51 -10.00 -3.45
CA ASN A 117 26.90 -9.26 -4.55
C ASN A 117 25.37 -9.24 -4.54
N GLU A 118 24.69 -10.28 -4.07
CA GLU A 118 23.22 -10.27 -4.06
C GLU A 118 22.67 -9.38 -2.94
N TYR A 119 23.35 -9.38 -1.79
CA TYR A 119 23.04 -8.51 -0.66
C TYR A 119 23.34 -7.03 -0.96
N ASP A 120 24.47 -6.74 -1.62
CA ASP A 120 24.85 -5.38 -2.00
C ASP A 120 24.01 -4.82 -3.16
N LEU A 121 23.61 -5.66 -4.13
CA LEU A 121 22.68 -5.26 -5.19
C LEU A 121 21.26 -5.00 -4.62
N ARG A 122 20.79 -5.83 -3.67
CA ARG A 122 19.54 -5.59 -2.93
C ARG A 122 19.60 -4.29 -2.14
N ARG A 123 20.72 -4.03 -1.44
CA ARG A 123 20.94 -2.75 -0.72
C ARG A 123 21.01 -1.56 -1.67
N SER A 124 21.63 -1.71 -2.84
CA SER A 124 21.69 -0.67 -3.88
C SER A 124 20.30 -0.32 -4.39
N ASN A 125 19.49 -1.32 -4.76
CA ASN A 125 18.11 -1.10 -5.24
C ASN A 125 17.20 -0.51 -4.16
N ILE A 126 17.35 -0.94 -2.89
CA ILE A 126 16.63 -0.33 -1.77
C ILE A 126 17.13 1.10 -1.57
N LYS A 127 18.44 1.35 -1.62
CA LYS A 127 19.01 2.69 -1.47
C LYS A 127 18.53 3.63 -2.57
N GLU A 128 18.46 3.18 -3.83
CA GLU A 128 17.97 3.94 -4.98
C GLU A 128 16.45 4.18 -4.93
N LYS A 129 15.65 3.18 -4.52
CA LYS A 129 14.22 3.37 -4.21
C LYS A 129 14.00 4.33 -3.04
N LEU A 130 14.91 4.33 -2.05
CA LEU A 130 14.95 5.31 -0.97
C LEU A 130 15.52 6.65 -1.44
N GLU A 131 16.28 6.75 -2.55
CA GLU A 131 16.77 8.00 -3.19
C GLU A 131 15.64 8.85 -3.72
N GLN A 132 14.59 8.19 -4.21
CA GLN A 132 13.39 8.80 -4.74
C GLN A 132 12.30 8.99 -3.67
N SER A 133 12.54 8.55 -2.44
CA SER A 133 11.56 8.66 -1.35
C SER A 133 11.42 10.09 -0.87
N ALA A 134 10.17 10.51 -0.65
CA ALA A 134 9.84 11.80 -0.06
C ALA A 134 10.36 11.94 1.40
N PHE A 135 10.81 10.82 1.98
CA PHE A 135 11.31 10.70 3.34
C PHE A 135 12.75 10.14 3.32
N ARG A 136 13.79 11.00 3.36
CA ARG A 136 15.20 10.55 3.48
C ARG A 136 15.88 11.01 4.76
N GLN A 137 15.96 10.10 5.73
CA GLN A 137 17.18 9.48 6.28
C GLN A 137 16.78 8.73 7.54
N GLY A 138 17.08 7.42 7.57
CA GLY A 138 16.90 6.57 8.73
C GLY A 138 15.63 5.73 8.69
N ILE A 139 15.83 4.44 9.00
CA ILE A 139 14.85 3.44 9.36
C ILE A 139 14.27 2.59 8.21
N SER A 140 14.45 1.28 8.40
CA SER A 140 13.64 0.14 7.95
C SER A 140 12.59 0.44 6.88
N THR A 141 12.61 -0.37 5.82
CA THR A 141 11.58 -0.50 4.77
C THR A 141 10.17 -0.85 5.28
N GLY A 142 9.84 -0.60 6.56
CA GLY A 142 8.51 -0.69 7.15
C GLY A 142 7.95 0.68 7.54
N LEU A 143 6.63 0.81 7.49
CA LEU A 143 5.84 1.97 7.93
C LEU A 143 6.15 2.41 9.37
N GLN A 144 6.68 1.52 10.21
CA GLN A 144 7.21 1.91 11.53
C GLN A 144 8.37 2.90 11.48
N GLY A 145 9.22 2.86 10.46
CA GLY A 145 10.32 3.82 10.35
C GLY A 145 9.82 5.23 10.17
N LEU A 146 8.85 5.38 9.29
CA LEU A 146 8.24 6.66 9.00
C LEU A 146 7.44 7.18 10.19
N MET A 147 6.70 6.33 10.89
CA MET A 147 5.94 6.74 12.08
C MET A 147 6.78 6.92 13.34
N LYS A 148 7.96 6.26 13.43
CA LYS A 148 8.99 6.61 14.42
C LYS A 148 9.53 8.02 14.17
N ILE A 149 9.37 8.58 12.98
CA ILE A 149 9.98 9.85 12.59
C ILE A 149 8.94 10.99 12.39
N GLY A 150 7.75 10.68 11.89
CA GLY A 150 6.68 11.62 11.56
C GLY A 150 5.32 11.20 12.14
N PRO A 151 4.33 12.11 12.16
CA PRO A 151 3.01 11.85 12.75
C PRO A 151 2.00 11.22 11.78
N SER A 152 2.37 11.06 10.51
CA SER A 152 1.58 10.41 9.45
C SER A 152 2.53 9.74 8.44
N ASP A 153 2.02 8.73 7.73
CA ASP A 153 2.67 8.07 6.59
C ASP A 153 2.46 8.85 5.27
N HIS A 154 1.71 9.95 5.31
CA HIS A 154 1.62 10.93 4.24
C HIS A 154 2.34 12.24 4.60
N LEU A 155 2.90 12.92 3.60
CA LEU A 155 3.33 14.31 3.70
C LEU A 155 2.15 15.26 3.41
N PRO A 156 2.02 16.36 4.17
CA PRO A 156 1.06 17.40 3.85
C PRO A 156 1.45 18.10 2.56
N ILE A 157 0.44 18.54 1.82
CA ILE A 157 0.60 19.41 0.67
C ILE A 157 0.11 20.82 1.01
N THR A 158 0.80 21.83 0.49
CA THR A 158 0.31 23.20 0.40
C THR A 158 -0.24 23.47 -0.97
N VAL A 159 -1.36 24.18 -1.02
CA VAL A 159 -1.98 24.65 -2.25
C VAL A 159 -2.14 26.17 -2.18
N ASN A 160 -1.63 26.87 -3.19
CA ASN A 160 -1.99 28.26 -3.44
C ASN A 160 -2.97 28.28 -4.61
N PHE A 161 -4.21 28.66 -4.35
CA PHE A 161 -5.30 28.70 -5.32
C PHE A 161 -5.81 30.14 -5.43
N ASN A 162 -5.44 30.84 -6.50
CA ASN A 162 -5.83 32.25 -6.72
C ASN A 162 -5.52 33.17 -5.52
N GLY A 163 -4.42 32.91 -4.80
CA GLY A 163 -4.02 33.66 -3.61
C GLY A 163 -4.62 33.15 -2.29
N ILE A 164 -5.53 32.18 -2.34
CA ILE A 164 -6.03 31.47 -1.15
C ILE A 164 -5.02 30.39 -0.79
N LEU A 165 -4.50 30.45 0.44
CA LEU A 165 -3.52 29.50 0.94
C LEU A 165 -4.23 28.35 1.65
N MET A 166 -3.95 27.12 1.23
CA MET A 166 -4.59 25.91 1.75
C MET A 166 -3.56 24.83 2.11
N VAL A 167 -3.91 23.97 3.05
CA VAL A 167 -3.18 22.74 3.39
C VAL A 167 -4.09 21.54 3.17
N SER A 168 -3.56 20.44 2.66
CA SER A 168 -4.23 19.13 2.73
C SER A 168 -3.32 18.09 3.36
N TRP A 169 -3.88 17.20 4.16
CA TRP A 169 -3.11 16.14 4.80
C TRP A 169 -3.96 14.95 5.23
N ASN A 170 -3.61 13.76 4.75
CA ASN A 170 -4.02 12.51 5.37
C ASN A 170 -3.26 12.33 6.70
N LEU A 171 -4.01 12.30 7.81
CA LEU A 171 -3.48 12.25 9.16
C LEU A 171 -3.37 10.83 9.73
N LEU A 172 -3.64 9.79 8.93
CA LEU A 172 -3.63 8.37 9.32
C LEU A 172 -4.54 8.08 10.52
N SER A 173 -5.73 7.55 10.30
CA SER A 173 -6.70 7.33 11.38
C SER A 173 -6.29 6.12 12.22
N ASP A 174 -6.48 6.17 13.54
CA ASP A 174 -6.16 5.05 14.43
C ASP A 174 -6.91 3.75 14.04
N GLN A 175 -8.04 3.86 13.36
CA GLN A 175 -8.79 2.69 12.87
C GLN A 175 -8.08 1.94 11.72
N HIS A 176 -7.21 2.61 10.99
CA HIS A 176 -6.51 2.08 9.82
C HIS A 176 -5.13 1.53 10.17
N LEU A 177 -4.63 1.74 11.40
CA LEU A 177 -3.34 1.21 11.86
C LEU A 177 -3.21 -0.31 11.74
N LYS A 178 -4.33 -1.05 11.74
CA LYS A 178 -4.32 -2.51 11.50
C LYS A 178 -3.84 -2.87 10.10
N ASN A 179 -3.93 -1.96 9.12
CA ASN A 179 -3.44 -2.19 7.76
C ASN A 179 -1.93 -2.43 7.76
N PHE A 180 -1.18 -1.87 8.72
CA PHE A 180 0.25 -2.14 8.86
C PHE A 180 0.60 -3.60 9.07
N ILE A 181 -0.28 -4.37 9.73
CA ILE A 181 -0.13 -5.82 9.87
C ILE A 181 -0.25 -6.50 8.49
N PHE A 182 -1.18 -6.02 7.66
CA PHE A 182 -1.41 -6.56 6.32
C PHE A 182 -0.31 -6.18 5.33
N ASP A 183 0.30 -5.00 5.49
CA ASP A 183 1.41 -4.58 4.63
C ASP A 183 2.64 -5.45 4.87
N ILE A 184 2.90 -5.82 6.13
CA ILE A 184 3.94 -6.80 6.45
C ILE A 184 3.65 -8.13 5.75
N ALA A 185 2.41 -8.61 5.81
CA ALA A 185 2.01 -9.87 5.18
C ALA A 185 2.16 -9.88 3.64
N GLN A 186 2.18 -8.71 3.00
CA GLN A 186 2.25 -8.55 1.54
C GLN A 186 3.66 -8.27 1.01
N LYS A 187 4.64 -8.07 1.89
CA LYS A 187 6.02 -7.84 1.45
C LYS A 187 6.57 -9.06 0.72
N GLU A 188 7.15 -8.82 -0.47
CA GLU A 188 7.71 -9.86 -1.36
C GLU A 188 8.67 -10.82 -0.65
N HIS A 189 9.35 -10.35 0.42
CA HIS A 189 10.27 -11.13 1.23
C HIS A 189 9.63 -12.23 2.10
N PHE A 190 8.33 -12.16 2.42
CA PHE A 190 7.62 -13.28 3.07
C PHE A 190 6.95 -14.22 2.07
N VAL A 191 6.63 -13.70 0.89
CA VAL A 191 5.47 -14.15 0.13
C VAL A 191 5.75 -15.31 -0.81
N THR A 192 6.99 -15.71 -1.08
CA THR A 192 7.19 -16.46 -2.32
C THR A 192 7.44 -17.95 -2.25
N ASN A 193 8.07 -18.56 -1.23
CA ASN A 193 8.44 -19.98 -1.34
C ASN A 193 8.08 -20.91 -0.17
N SER A 194 7.77 -20.45 1.04
CA SER A 194 7.45 -21.36 2.14
C SER A 194 6.09 -22.03 1.88
N LEU A 195 6.13 -23.31 1.53
CA LEU A 195 4.97 -24.16 1.33
C LEU A 195 4.67 -24.91 2.62
N ARG A 196 3.39 -25.07 2.91
CA ARG A 196 2.91 -26.10 3.82
C ARG A 196 3.32 -27.48 3.32
N SER A 197 3.35 -28.42 4.24
CA SER A 197 3.51 -29.84 3.93
C SER A 197 2.54 -30.39 2.87
N ASP A 198 1.37 -29.78 2.67
CA ASP A 198 0.39 -30.14 1.63
C ASP A 198 0.59 -29.40 0.28
N GLY A 199 1.70 -28.66 0.13
CA GLY A 199 2.05 -27.91 -1.08
C GLY A 199 1.29 -26.60 -1.26
N LYS A 200 0.44 -26.20 -0.31
CA LYS A 200 -0.23 -24.89 -0.33
C LYS A 200 0.68 -23.80 0.23
N LYS A 201 0.47 -22.56 -0.20
CA LYS A 201 1.12 -21.40 0.41
C LYS A 201 0.51 -21.08 1.77
N ILE A 202 1.36 -20.67 2.71
CA ILE A 202 0.93 -20.13 4.01
C ILE A 202 0.13 -18.84 3.78
N ASN A 203 -1.03 -18.69 4.44
CA ASN A 203 -1.77 -17.44 4.45
C ASN A 203 -1.22 -16.51 5.54
N TRP A 204 -0.09 -15.86 5.22
CA TRP A 204 0.59 -14.92 6.11
C TRP A 204 -0.32 -13.82 6.66
N ARG A 205 -1.31 -13.36 5.88
CA ARG A 205 -2.24 -12.33 6.32
C ARG A 205 -3.09 -12.80 7.50
N SER A 206 -3.69 -13.98 7.38
CA SER A 206 -4.50 -14.57 8.45
C SER A 206 -3.65 -14.91 9.66
N PHE A 207 -2.48 -15.50 9.45
CA PHE A 207 -1.54 -15.84 10.52
C PHE A 207 -1.12 -14.60 11.32
N LEU A 208 -0.58 -13.56 10.66
CA LEU A 208 -0.06 -12.38 11.34
C LEU A 208 -1.16 -11.59 12.07
N GLN A 209 -2.37 -11.56 11.50
CA GLN A 209 -3.52 -10.94 12.17
C GLN A 209 -3.88 -11.69 13.45
N SER A 210 -3.98 -13.02 13.38
CA SER A 210 -4.30 -13.85 14.52
C SER A 210 -3.21 -13.78 15.60
N PHE A 211 -1.94 -13.88 15.18
CA PHE A 211 -0.81 -13.77 16.07
C PHE A 211 -0.75 -12.39 16.76
N GLY A 212 -0.94 -11.30 16.01
CA GLY A 212 -1.00 -9.96 16.59
C GLY A 212 -2.09 -9.78 17.64
N ALA A 213 -3.27 -10.39 17.42
CA ALA A 213 -4.34 -10.41 18.41
C ALA A 213 -3.98 -11.23 19.66
N PHE A 214 -3.34 -12.38 19.47
CA PHE A 214 -2.86 -13.24 20.54
C PHE A 214 -1.78 -12.56 21.39
N ILE A 215 -0.80 -11.91 20.76
CA ILE A 215 0.24 -11.13 21.45
C ILE A 215 -0.38 -10.01 22.27
N LYS A 216 -1.31 -9.25 21.67
CA LYS A 216 -2.02 -8.18 22.38
C LYS A 216 -2.71 -8.70 23.64
N LYS A 217 -3.39 -9.86 23.53
CA LYS A 217 -4.16 -10.46 24.63
C LYS A 217 -3.27 -11.01 25.74
N ASN A 218 -2.14 -11.65 25.40
CA ASN A 218 -1.39 -12.48 26.33
C ASN A 218 -0.05 -11.89 26.80
N LEU A 219 0.55 -10.96 26.06
CA LEU A 219 1.89 -10.43 26.38
C LEU A 219 1.93 -8.93 26.64
N ILE A 220 0.90 -8.19 26.26
CA ILE A 220 0.85 -6.74 26.40
C ILE A 220 -0.26 -6.38 27.36
N GLU A 221 0.06 -6.38 28.65
CA GLU A 221 -0.88 -6.08 29.73
C GLU A 221 -1.04 -4.57 29.97
N GLY A 222 -0.03 -3.78 29.58
CA GLY A 222 -0.04 -2.34 29.78
C GLY A 222 1.17 -1.62 29.17
N PRO A 223 1.26 -0.29 29.39
CA PRO A 223 2.39 0.52 28.91
C PRO A 223 3.72 0.19 29.60
N GLU A 224 3.70 -0.64 30.65
CA GLU A 224 4.89 -1.11 31.37
C GLU A 224 5.46 -2.42 30.83
N SER A 225 4.84 -3.00 29.80
CA SER A 225 5.31 -4.22 29.14
C SER A 225 6.53 -3.93 28.24
N TYR A 226 7.68 -3.67 28.87
CA TYR A 226 8.93 -3.28 28.20
C TYR A 226 9.78 -4.43 27.70
N GLN A 227 9.51 -5.66 28.15
CA GLN A 227 10.26 -6.85 27.73
C GLN A 227 9.27 -7.93 27.30
N ILE A 228 9.27 -8.25 26.00
CA ILE A 228 8.44 -9.30 25.43
C ILE A 228 9.35 -10.45 25.03
N LYS A 229 9.08 -11.64 25.58
CA LYS A 229 9.80 -12.86 25.25
C LYS A 229 8.96 -13.70 24.30
N ILE A 230 9.50 -13.97 23.12
CA ILE A 230 8.91 -14.88 22.14
C ILE A 230 9.56 -16.24 22.36
N THR A 231 8.79 -17.13 23.00
CA THR A 231 9.23 -18.48 23.39
C THR A 231 8.49 -19.55 22.60
N ARG A 232 8.93 -20.80 22.74
CA ARG A 232 8.24 -21.96 22.16
C ARG A 232 6.85 -22.13 22.75
N GLU A 233 6.76 -22.06 24.08
CA GLU A 233 5.51 -22.16 24.82
C GLU A 233 4.47 -21.14 24.33
N LEU A 234 4.91 -19.94 23.95
CA LEU A 234 4.01 -18.92 23.39
C LEU A 234 3.34 -19.38 22.09
N PHE A 235 4.13 -19.98 21.18
CA PHE A 235 3.60 -20.51 19.93
C PHE A 235 2.74 -21.76 20.14
N GLU A 236 3.10 -22.62 21.09
CA GLU A 236 2.29 -23.78 21.48
C GLU A 236 0.94 -23.35 22.07
N ASN A 237 0.94 -22.33 22.94
CA ASN A 237 -0.28 -21.74 23.49
C ASN A 237 -1.14 -21.08 22.41
N PHE A 238 -0.50 -20.39 21.45
CA PHE A 238 -1.18 -19.80 20.30
C PHE A 238 -1.89 -20.87 19.45
N LEU A 239 -1.19 -21.97 19.13
CA LEU A 239 -1.76 -23.11 18.41
C LEU A 239 -2.89 -23.78 19.20
N GLN A 240 -2.70 -23.97 20.51
CA GLN A 240 -3.70 -24.56 21.39
C GLN A 240 -4.99 -23.73 21.46
N GLU A 241 -4.90 -22.40 21.49
CA GLU A 241 -6.06 -21.51 21.47
C GLU A 241 -6.91 -21.75 20.20
N HIS A 242 -6.27 -21.92 19.05
CA HIS A 242 -6.98 -22.24 17.80
C HIS A 242 -7.61 -23.62 17.79
N TYR A 243 -6.94 -24.64 18.34
CA TYR A 243 -7.53 -25.96 18.50
C TYR A 243 -8.78 -25.92 19.40
N LEU A 244 -8.74 -25.18 20.50
CA LEU A 244 -9.90 -25.01 21.39
C LEU A 244 -11.05 -24.30 20.68
N THR A 245 -10.76 -23.21 19.93
CA THR A 245 -11.77 -22.52 19.11
C THR A 245 -12.39 -23.46 18.07
N LEU A 246 -11.60 -24.30 17.41
CA LEU A 246 -12.10 -25.25 16.43
C LEU A 246 -13.05 -26.29 17.06
N ILE A 247 -12.72 -26.77 18.26
CA ILE A 247 -13.58 -27.69 19.02
C ILE A 247 -14.91 -27.01 19.35
N GLU A 248 -14.87 -25.79 19.88
CA GLU A 248 -16.07 -25.01 20.23
C GLU A 248 -16.98 -24.80 19.02
N LEU A 249 -16.42 -24.36 17.89
CA LEU A 249 -17.16 -24.16 16.63
C LEU A 249 -17.81 -25.46 16.14
N LYS A 250 -17.10 -26.60 16.19
CA LYS A 250 -17.65 -27.90 15.79
C LYS A 250 -18.77 -28.39 16.72
N THR A 251 -18.82 -27.91 17.96
CA THR A 251 -19.88 -28.23 18.92
C THR A 251 -21.04 -27.23 18.94
N THR A 252 -20.94 -26.12 18.18
CA THR A 252 -21.97 -25.08 18.13
C THR A 252 -23.08 -25.46 17.16
N THR A 253 -24.34 -25.28 17.58
CA THR A 253 -25.54 -25.74 16.85
C THR A 253 -26.21 -24.67 15.98
N ASP A 254 -25.68 -23.45 15.95
CA ASP A 254 -26.28 -22.31 15.23
C ASP A 254 -25.92 -22.30 13.72
N GLU A 255 -26.48 -21.35 12.95
CA GLU A 255 -26.42 -21.23 11.48
C GLU A 255 -25.30 -22.00 10.75
N ILE A 256 -25.64 -23.20 10.27
CA ILE A 256 -24.73 -24.20 9.69
C ILE A 256 -23.71 -23.61 8.70
N ASN A 257 -24.14 -22.68 7.83
CA ASN A 257 -23.28 -22.15 6.77
C ASN A 257 -22.22 -21.15 7.27
N GLN A 258 -22.52 -20.32 8.28
CA GLN A 258 -21.54 -19.36 8.82
C GLN A 258 -20.51 -20.09 9.68
N ILE A 259 -20.96 -21.05 10.49
CA ILE A 259 -20.11 -21.85 11.35
C ILE A 259 -19.18 -22.73 10.51
N GLN A 260 -19.68 -23.37 9.45
CA GLN A 260 -18.86 -24.20 8.56
C GLN A 260 -17.68 -23.41 7.96
N LYS A 261 -17.92 -22.17 7.51
CA LYS A 261 -16.87 -21.31 6.98
C LYS A 261 -15.84 -20.93 8.06
N GLN A 262 -16.29 -20.68 9.29
CA GLN A 262 -15.39 -20.38 10.41
C GLN A 262 -14.54 -21.60 10.79
N ILE A 263 -15.12 -22.81 10.77
CA ILE A 263 -14.41 -24.08 10.97
C ILE A 263 -13.31 -24.22 9.93
N GLU A 264 -13.62 -24.07 8.64
CA GLU A 264 -12.64 -24.18 7.54
C GLU A 264 -11.52 -23.14 7.67
N THR A 265 -11.88 -21.90 8.00
CA THR A 265 -10.90 -20.81 8.18
C THR A 265 -9.96 -21.10 9.36
N THR A 266 -10.51 -21.61 10.46
CA THR A 266 -9.74 -21.95 11.67
C THR A 266 -8.84 -23.16 11.43
N ASP A 267 -9.32 -24.19 10.73
CA ASP A 267 -8.56 -25.38 10.36
C ASP A 267 -7.36 -25.05 9.45
N GLU A 268 -7.55 -24.16 8.47
CA GLU A 268 -6.44 -23.69 7.62
C GLU A 268 -5.43 -22.83 8.42
N LEU A 269 -5.89 -22.00 9.35
CA LEU A 269 -5.02 -21.22 10.22
C LEU A 269 -4.17 -22.10 11.16
N ILE A 270 -4.73 -23.21 11.66
CA ILE A 270 -3.98 -24.20 12.46
C ILE A 270 -2.83 -24.77 11.64
N LYS A 271 -3.09 -25.23 10.41
CA LYS A 271 -2.06 -25.79 9.51
C LYS A 271 -0.99 -24.76 9.15
N ASP A 272 -1.40 -23.52 8.89
CA ASP A 272 -0.46 -22.41 8.65
C ASP A 272 0.42 -22.18 9.89
N THR A 273 -0.17 -22.20 11.08
CA THR A 273 0.54 -21.97 12.35
C THR A 273 1.56 -23.09 12.63
N GLU A 274 1.20 -24.34 12.42
CA GLU A 274 2.11 -25.49 12.56
C GLU A 274 3.33 -25.37 11.65
N GLU A 275 3.12 -24.96 10.39
CA GLU A 275 4.23 -24.78 9.46
C GLU A 275 5.13 -23.61 9.87
N VAL A 276 4.53 -22.51 10.33
CA VAL A 276 5.29 -21.37 10.86
C VAL A 276 6.12 -21.76 12.09
N ILE A 277 5.59 -22.61 12.97
CA ILE A 277 6.34 -23.12 14.13
C ILE A 277 7.55 -23.95 13.66
N LYS A 278 7.42 -24.76 12.60
CA LYS A 278 8.56 -25.49 12.04
C LYS A 278 9.63 -24.56 11.47
N LEU A 279 9.22 -23.52 10.75
CA LEU A 279 10.14 -22.46 10.26
C LEU A 279 10.86 -21.76 11.41
N TRP A 280 10.13 -21.51 12.50
CA TRP A 280 10.69 -20.90 13.71
C TRP A 280 11.69 -21.82 14.43
N LEU A 281 11.43 -23.13 14.50
CA LEU A 281 12.32 -24.09 15.15
C LEU A 281 13.55 -24.44 14.29
N ASN A 282 13.48 -24.25 12.97
CA ASN A 282 14.59 -24.49 12.06
C ASN A 282 15.46 -23.23 11.91
N THR A 283 16.43 -23.06 12.81
CA THR A 283 17.37 -21.93 12.78
C THR A 283 18.29 -21.93 11.55
N ASP A 284 18.42 -23.06 10.87
CA ASP A 284 19.22 -23.20 9.64
C ASP A 284 18.44 -22.88 8.36
N HIS A 285 17.14 -22.57 8.46
CA HIS A 285 16.32 -22.20 7.31
C HIS A 285 16.74 -20.82 6.75
N GLU A 286 16.81 -20.68 5.43
CA GLU A 286 17.24 -19.43 4.77
C GLU A 286 16.40 -18.20 5.17
N ASP A 287 15.10 -18.40 5.37
CA ASP A 287 14.16 -17.35 5.77
C ASP A 287 14.08 -17.09 7.29
N HIS A 288 14.86 -17.79 8.13
CA HIS A 288 14.68 -17.77 9.59
C HIS A 288 14.85 -16.38 10.21
N GLU A 289 15.91 -15.66 9.86
CA GLU A 289 16.18 -14.32 10.41
C GLU A 289 15.17 -13.28 9.89
N ASP A 290 14.72 -13.40 8.63
CA ASP A 290 13.69 -12.53 8.06
C ASP A 290 12.34 -12.75 8.76
N PHE A 291 11.97 -14.00 9.03
CA PHE A 291 10.81 -14.34 9.85
C PHE A 291 10.90 -13.74 11.26
N LYS A 292 12.04 -13.88 11.93
CA LYS A 292 12.27 -13.33 13.28
C LYS A 292 12.16 -11.81 13.34
N ILE A 293 12.81 -11.09 12.40
CA ILE A 293 12.71 -9.62 12.29
C ILE A 293 11.26 -9.18 12.09
N SER A 294 10.51 -9.97 11.35
CA SER A 294 9.14 -9.69 11.01
C SER A 294 8.18 -9.87 12.16
N MET A 295 8.31 -10.97 12.90
CA MET A 295 7.57 -11.20 14.13
C MET A 295 7.91 -10.12 15.16
N LYS A 296 9.17 -9.68 15.22
CA LYS A 296 9.57 -8.52 16.02
C LYS A 296 8.80 -7.26 15.61
N HIS A 297 8.77 -6.92 14.31
CA HIS A 297 8.03 -5.75 13.83
C HIS A 297 6.53 -5.83 14.13
N ILE A 298 5.92 -7.01 14.03
CA ILE A 298 4.50 -7.19 14.37
C ILE A 298 4.27 -6.87 15.85
N VAL A 299 5.10 -7.41 16.74
CA VAL A 299 5.03 -7.12 18.18
C VAL A 299 5.24 -5.63 18.45
N GLU A 300 6.23 -5.00 17.80
CA GLU A 300 6.46 -3.55 17.91
C GLU A 300 5.26 -2.73 17.40
N ILE A 301 4.60 -3.16 16.32
CA ILE A 301 3.41 -2.47 15.76
C ILE A 301 2.27 -2.58 16.75
N ILE A 302 1.96 -3.80 17.21
CA ILE A 302 0.89 -4.01 18.17
C ILE A 302 1.15 -3.19 19.44
N TYR A 303 2.36 -3.23 20.00
CA TYR A 303 2.70 -2.40 21.14
C TYR A 303 2.49 -0.91 20.84
N SER A 304 3.00 -0.43 19.70
CA SER A 304 2.91 0.98 19.33
C SER A 304 1.47 1.46 19.07
N MET A 305 0.61 0.59 18.54
CA MET A 305 -0.82 0.87 18.35
C MET A 305 -1.58 1.01 19.67
N ASN A 306 -1.15 0.31 20.73
CA ASN A 306 -1.84 0.33 22.02
C ASN A 306 -1.23 1.32 23.02
N TYR A 307 0.10 1.52 22.97
CA TYR A 307 0.84 2.26 24.01
C TYR A 307 1.96 3.16 23.47
N GLY A 308 2.26 3.15 22.17
CA GLY A 308 3.42 3.86 21.62
C GLY A 308 3.09 4.86 20.51
N CYS A 309 4.09 5.12 19.67
CA CYS A 309 4.10 6.23 18.72
C CYS A 309 3.04 6.19 17.61
N LEU A 310 2.33 5.07 17.42
CA LEU A 310 1.28 4.98 16.40
C LEU A 310 -0.06 5.55 16.85
N ARG A 311 -0.28 5.76 18.15
CA ARG A 311 -1.53 6.34 18.65
C ARG A 311 -1.67 7.79 18.23
N TRP A 312 -2.90 8.19 17.90
CA TRP A 312 -3.21 9.58 17.57
C TRP A 312 -2.68 10.55 18.63
N THR A 313 -2.83 10.25 19.92
CA THR A 313 -2.32 11.11 21.01
C THR A 313 -0.81 11.38 20.89
N GLU A 314 -0.01 10.35 20.61
CA GLU A 314 1.45 10.52 20.48
C GLU A 314 1.82 11.24 19.18
N ARG A 315 1.11 10.93 18.08
CA ARG A 315 1.32 11.59 16.78
C ARG A 315 0.93 13.06 16.84
N PHE A 316 -0.17 13.38 17.51
CA PHE A 316 -0.62 14.74 17.75
C PHE A 316 0.35 15.54 18.62
N ASN A 317 0.91 14.93 19.69
CA ASN A 317 1.95 15.57 20.49
C ASN A 317 3.15 16.01 19.63
N ARG A 318 3.57 15.19 18.66
CA ARG A 318 4.64 15.54 17.72
C ARG A 318 4.28 16.72 16.82
N ILE A 319 3.04 16.77 16.32
CA ILE A 319 2.56 17.94 15.56
C ILE A 319 2.64 19.19 16.43
N LYS A 320 2.21 19.10 17.69
CA LYS A 320 2.23 20.20 18.66
C LYS A 320 3.65 20.70 18.98
N GLU A 321 4.63 19.80 19.01
CA GLU A 321 6.03 20.14 19.27
C GLU A 321 6.72 20.79 18.05
N ASN A 322 6.25 20.51 16.83
CA ASN A 322 6.82 21.05 15.60
C ASN A 322 6.37 22.51 15.33
N LYS A 323 7.03 23.47 15.99
CA LYS A 323 6.74 24.91 15.83
C LYS A 323 6.88 25.40 14.38
N ALA A 324 7.83 24.87 13.61
CA ALA A 324 8.04 25.29 12.22
C ALA A 324 6.84 24.91 11.34
N LEU A 325 6.33 23.69 11.51
CA LEU A 325 5.10 23.23 10.90
C LEU A 325 3.91 24.10 11.32
N LEU A 326 3.76 24.38 12.61
CA LEU A 326 2.65 25.18 13.13
C LEU A 326 2.67 26.61 12.61
N HIS A 327 3.84 27.27 12.55
CA HIS A 327 4.00 28.59 11.93
C HIS A 327 3.54 28.60 10.48
N LYS A 328 3.88 27.55 9.74
CA LYS A 328 3.43 27.40 8.35
C LYS A 328 1.92 27.17 8.31
N PHE A 329 1.37 26.29 9.15
CA PHE A 329 -0.06 26.03 9.19
C PHE A 329 -0.87 27.31 9.41
N VAL A 330 -0.62 28.06 10.47
CA VAL A 330 -1.43 29.24 10.81
C VAL A 330 -1.33 30.42 9.82
N SER A 331 -0.41 30.35 8.84
CA SER A 331 -0.43 31.30 7.71
C SER A 331 -1.48 30.98 6.65
N HIS A 332 -2.15 29.82 6.72
CA HIS A 332 -3.12 29.36 5.73
C HIS A 332 -4.56 29.75 6.10
N ASP A 333 -5.40 29.75 5.09
CA ASP A 333 -6.81 30.13 5.16
C ASP A 333 -7.72 28.91 5.26
N PHE A 334 -7.33 27.79 4.65
CA PHE A 334 -8.05 26.51 4.72
C PHE A 334 -7.13 25.34 5.07
N PHE A 335 -7.69 24.34 5.74
CA PHE A 335 -7.07 23.04 5.99
C PHE A 335 -8.05 21.92 5.67
N CYS A 336 -7.63 20.98 4.85
CA CYS A 336 -8.40 19.82 4.43
C CYS A 336 -7.73 18.56 4.98
N PHE A 337 -8.30 17.97 6.04
CA PHE A 337 -7.73 16.76 6.63
C PHE A 337 -8.54 15.53 6.26
N GLN A 338 -7.84 14.43 5.98
CA GLN A 338 -8.39 13.09 5.76
C GLN A 338 -7.88 12.16 6.85
N GLU A 339 -8.61 11.07 7.10
CA GLU A 339 -8.29 10.12 8.17
C GLU A 339 -8.01 10.77 9.54
N CYS A 340 -8.65 11.89 9.83
CA CYS A 340 -8.40 12.61 11.07
C CYS A 340 -9.11 11.91 12.24
N THR A 341 -8.35 11.30 13.15
CA THR A 341 -8.93 10.56 14.30
C THR A 341 -9.75 11.48 15.21
N ASN A 342 -9.21 12.67 15.52
CA ASN A 342 -9.88 13.67 16.34
C ASN A 342 -9.73 15.07 15.71
N PRO A 343 -10.73 15.52 14.93
CA PRO A 343 -10.71 16.83 14.28
C PRO A 343 -10.63 18.02 15.23
N THR A 344 -11.20 17.90 16.44
CA THR A 344 -11.22 18.97 17.44
C THR A 344 -9.81 19.29 17.94
N ASP A 345 -8.96 18.29 18.10
CA ASP A 345 -7.56 18.48 18.53
C ASP A 345 -6.81 19.40 17.56
N MET A 346 -7.00 19.22 16.24
CA MET A 346 -6.37 20.05 15.22
C MET A 346 -6.93 21.48 15.21
N LEU A 347 -8.25 21.65 15.35
CA LEU A 347 -8.88 22.97 15.44
C LEU A 347 -8.34 23.76 16.64
N GLU A 348 -8.33 23.14 17.82
CA GLU A 348 -7.84 23.77 19.05
C GLU A 348 -6.35 24.11 18.97
N LEU A 349 -5.54 23.22 18.37
CA LEU A 349 -4.11 23.46 18.17
C LEU A 349 -3.86 24.69 17.27
N LEU A 350 -4.55 24.78 16.14
CA LEU A 350 -4.41 25.91 15.21
C LEU A 350 -4.89 27.23 15.84
N GLN A 351 -6.01 27.19 16.57
CA GLN A 351 -6.56 28.36 17.26
C GLN A 351 -5.61 28.86 18.36
N THR A 352 -5.18 27.96 19.25
CA THR A 352 -4.28 28.27 20.37
C THR A 352 -2.93 28.79 19.87
N PHE A 353 -2.36 28.15 18.84
CA PHE A 353 -1.06 28.57 18.31
C PHE A 353 -1.16 29.94 17.64
N SER A 354 -2.20 30.19 16.83
CA SER A 354 -2.46 31.50 16.21
C SER A 354 -2.54 32.63 17.25
N GLU A 355 -3.27 32.41 18.34
CA GLU A 355 -3.38 33.36 19.46
C GLU A 355 -2.02 33.62 20.12
N SER A 356 -1.24 32.56 20.35
CA SER A 356 0.08 32.65 20.99
C SER A 356 1.10 33.49 20.21
N ILE A 357 0.92 33.63 18.88
CA ILE A 357 1.77 34.43 18.00
C ILE A 357 1.09 35.69 17.46
N PHE A 358 -0.04 36.09 18.06
CA PHE A 358 -0.77 37.32 17.76
C PHE A 358 -1.21 37.49 16.29
N LEU A 359 -1.49 36.38 15.59
CA LEU A 359 -2.05 36.43 14.23
C LEU A 359 -3.57 36.68 14.20
N ASN A 360 -4.26 36.49 15.33
CA ASN A 360 -5.70 36.70 15.49
C ASN A 360 -6.56 35.98 14.44
N LYS A 361 -6.11 34.82 13.93
CA LYS A 361 -6.95 33.92 13.12
C LYS A 361 -8.09 33.38 13.98
N ASN A 362 -9.25 33.23 13.37
CA ASN A 362 -10.42 32.68 14.04
C ASN A 362 -10.93 31.52 13.19
N TYR A 363 -10.51 30.32 13.54
CA TYR A 363 -10.79 29.14 12.75
C TYR A 363 -12.17 28.56 13.10
N GLN A 364 -12.86 28.05 12.08
CA GLN A 364 -14.10 27.29 12.21
C GLN A 364 -13.96 26.00 11.41
N MET A 365 -14.66 24.95 11.85
CA MET A 365 -14.55 23.61 11.28
C MET A 365 -15.92 23.10 10.81
N ILE A 366 -15.90 22.41 9.68
CA ILE A 366 -16.94 21.45 9.29
C ILE A 366 -16.29 20.08 9.11
N CYS A 367 -17.00 19.03 9.50
CA CYS A 367 -16.47 17.68 9.59
C CYS A 367 -17.52 16.66 9.18
N TYR A 368 -17.09 15.62 8.48
CA TYR A 368 -17.95 14.50 8.10
C TYR A 368 -17.23 13.16 8.24
N ARG A 369 -17.97 12.16 8.71
CA ARG A 369 -17.59 10.75 8.76
C ARG A 369 -18.73 9.87 8.31
N VAL A 370 -18.42 8.73 7.70
CA VAL A 370 -19.43 7.76 7.30
C VAL A 370 -19.75 6.83 8.48
N GLY A 371 -20.96 6.98 9.04
CA GLY A 371 -21.42 6.18 10.17
C GLY A 371 -20.89 6.66 11.52
N GLU A 372 -21.62 6.34 12.59
CA GLU A 372 -21.31 6.83 13.94
C GLU A 372 -20.06 6.19 14.56
N THR A 373 -19.72 4.98 14.13
CA THR A 373 -18.59 4.19 14.66
C THR A 373 -17.27 4.44 13.95
N SER A 374 -17.28 5.13 12.81
CA SER A 374 -16.06 5.45 12.06
C SER A 374 -15.24 6.53 12.77
N LYS A 375 -13.92 6.38 12.70
CA LYS A 375 -12.92 7.39 13.06
C LYS A 375 -12.22 7.98 11.83
N ASP A 376 -12.68 7.65 10.62
CA ASP A 376 -12.28 8.34 9.38
C ASP A 376 -13.08 9.64 9.30
N ASN A 377 -12.42 10.78 9.50
CA ASN A 377 -13.05 12.07 9.30
C ASN A 377 -12.40 12.78 8.10
N CYS A 378 -13.25 13.31 7.23
CA CYS A 378 -12.88 14.39 6.31
C CYS A 378 -13.29 15.72 6.93
N VAL A 379 -12.32 16.63 6.99
CA VAL A 379 -12.42 17.90 7.73
C VAL A 379 -12.09 19.05 6.80
N ILE A 380 -12.83 20.14 6.89
CA ILE A 380 -12.44 21.46 6.38
C ILE A 380 -12.41 22.43 7.56
N ILE A 381 -11.23 22.96 7.87
CA ILE A 381 -11.04 24.09 8.80
C ILE A 381 -10.78 25.34 7.97
N TYR A 382 -11.39 26.47 8.32
CA TYR A 382 -11.25 27.72 7.57
C TYR A 382 -11.22 28.95 8.49
N ASP A 383 -10.54 30.00 8.06
CA ASP A 383 -10.49 31.28 8.76
C ASP A 383 -11.81 32.06 8.57
N LYS A 384 -12.67 32.07 9.59
CA LYS A 384 -13.99 32.69 9.50
C LYS A 384 -13.96 34.22 9.45
N ASN A 385 -12.81 34.84 9.75
CA ASN A 385 -12.62 36.27 9.53
C ASN A 385 -12.51 36.60 8.04
N LYS A 386 -12.14 35.62 7.21
CA LYS A 386 -11.98 35.78 5.76
C LYS A 386 -13.08 35.11 4.95
N PHE A 387 -13.64 34.00 5.43
CA PHE A 387 -14.59 33.20 4.66
C PHE A 387 -15.84 32.88 5.49
N HIS A 388 -17.01 32.99 4.86
CA HIS A 388 -18.27 32.55 5.44
C HIS A 388 -18.80 31.34 4.69
N LEU A 389 -19.14 30.27 5.43
CA LEU A 389 -19.75 29.07 4.88
C LEU A 389 -21.19 29.37 4.44
N LEU A 390 -21.51 29.05 3.20
CA LEU A 390 -22.87 29.19 2.65
C LEU A 390 -23.63 27.86 2.66
N GLU A 391 -23.01 26.81 2.12
CA GLU A 391 -23.62 25.50 1.94
C GLU A 391 -22.54 24.41 1.97
N SER A 392 -22.89 23.20 2.40
CA SER A 392 -21.99 22.03 2.37
C SER A 392 -22.74 20.77 1.98
N MET A 393 -22.06 19.88 1.26
CA MET A 393 -22.53 18.54 0.93
C MET A 393 -21.59 17.48 1.49
N ASN A 394 -22.18 16.51 2.19
CA ASN A 394 -21.50 15.37 2.80
C ASN A 394 -21.88 14.10 2.05
N PHE A 395 -20.90 13.27 1.69
CA PHE A 395 -21.18 12.03 0.97
C PHE A 395 -20.07 11.00 1.19
N GLY A 396 -20.41 9.72 0.97
CA GLY A 396 -19.47 8.61 1.06
C GLY A 396 -19.17 8.04 -0.32
N LEU A 397 -17.90 7.75 -0.60
CA LEU A 397 -17.47 7.08 -1.82
C LEU A 397 -17.28 5.58 -1.59
N ALA A 398 -17.92 4.75 -2.40
CA ALA A 398 -17.92 3.30 -2.19
C ALA A 398 -16.61 2.65 -2.63
N PHE A 399 -16.03 1.83 -1.75
CA PHE A 399 -14.91 0.97 -2.12
C PHE A 399 -15.34 -0.05 -3.19
N ASN A 400 -16.52 -0.63 -3.05
CA ASN A 400 -17.11 -1.52 -4.06
C ASN A 400 -18.48 -0.99 -4.51
N ARG A 401 -18.57 -0.56 -5.77
CA ARG A 401 -19.82 -0.05 -6.39
C ARG A 401 -20.99 -1.03 -6.30
N ASN A 402 -20.72 -2.33 -6.30
CA ASN A 402 -21.77 -3.36 -6.31
C ASN A 402 -22.32 -3.64 -4.91
N THR A 403 -21.50 -3.50 -3.86
CA THR A 403 -21.93 -3.81 -2.49
C THR A 403 -22.19 -2.58 -1.63
N HIS A 404 -21.77 -1.38 -2.06
CA HIS A 404 -21.81 -0.14 -1.29
C HIS A 404 -21.21 -0.28 0.12
N GLN A 405 -20.33 -1.27 0.31
CA GLN A 405 -19.64 -1.53 1.57
C GLN A 405 -18.34 -0.72 1.63
N TYR A 406 -18.00 -0.27 2.84
CA TYR A 406 -16.81 0.53 3.14
C TYR A 406 -16.79 1.86 2.35
N LEU A 407 -17.54 2.84 2.85
CA LEU A 407 -17.58 4.17 2.26
C LEU A 407 -16.47 5.05 2.86
N LYS A 408 -15.71 5.75 2.02
CA LYS A 408 -14.74 6.76 2.45
C LYS A 408 -15.43 8.14 2.52
N PRO A 409 -15.21 8.94 3.58
CA PRO A 409 -15.90 10.21 3.74
C PRO A 409 -15.41 11.25 2.74
N CYS A 410 -16.32 12.11 2.28
CA CYS A 410 -16.02 13.27 1.45
C CYS A 410 -16.89 14.46 1.87
N LEU A 411 -16.32 15.64 1.81
CA LEU A 411 -16.95 16.90 2.17
C LEU A 411 -16.62 17.95 1.12
N VAL A 412 -17.64 18.60 0.57
CA VAL A 412 -17.47 19.78 -0.30
C VAL A 412 -18.34 20.91 0.22
N ALA A 413 -17.84 22.13 0.18
CA ALA A 413 -18.53 23.27 0.76
C ALA A 413 -18.28 24.55 -0.04
N LYS A 414 -19.32 25.38 -0.14
CA LYS A 414 -19.28 26.69 -0.77
C LYS A 414 -19.05 27.75 0.30
N PHE A 415 -18.07 28.61 0.05
CA PHE A 415 -17.72 29.73 0.89
C PHE A 415 -17.83 31.03 0.10
N ILE A 416 -18.18 32.11 0.78
CA ILE A 416 -18.03 33.47 0.27
C ILE A 416 -16.88 34.17 1.00
N SER A 417 -15.96 34.75 0.23
CA SER A 417 -14.92 35.60 0.77
C SER A 417 -15.53 36.89 1.31
N LEU A 418 -15.22 37.23 2.56
CA LEU A 418 -15.67 38.45 3.20
C LEU A 418 -14.93 39.68 2.68
N ILE A 419 -13.80 39.50 2.00
CA ILE A 419 -12.93 40.56 1.47
C ILE A 419 -13.46 41.07 0.13
N ASP A 420 -13.59 40.18 -0.86
CA ASP A 420 -13.93 40.53 -2.25
C ASP A 420 -15.33 40.07 -2.68
N LYS A 421 -16.09 39.44 -1.76
CA LYS A 421 -17.46 38.95 -1.96
C LYS A 421 -17.61 37.91 -3.07
N LYS A 422 -16.51 37.24 -3.44
CA LYS A 422 -16.54 36.14 -4.42
C LYS A 422 -16.74 34.80 -3.73
N SER A 423 -17.47 33.92 -4.40
CA SER A 423 -17.68 32.55 -3.95
C SER A 423 -16.54 31.63 -4.39
N VAL A 424 -16.25 30.61 -3.60
CA VAL A 424 -15.33 29.51 -3.91
C VAL A 424 -15.88 28.21 -3.35
N VAL A 425 -15.75 27.11 -4.08
CA VAL A 425 -16.04 25.76 -3.57
C VAL A 425 -14.74 25.11 -3.12
N VAL A 426 -14.69 24.64 -1.88
CA VAL A 426 -13.55 23.93 -1.30
C VAL A 426 -13.98 22.53 -0.88
N GLY A 427 -13.16 21.53 -1.18
CA GLY A 427 -13.43 20.13 -0.80
C GLY A 427 -12.29 19.48 -0.01
N SER A 428 -12.65 18.56 0.88
CA SER A 428 -11.76 17.60 1.52
C SER A 428 -12.28 16.19 1.21
N ILE A 429 -11.51 15.42 0.44
CA ILE A 429 -11.91 14.09 -0.04
C ILE A 429 -10.91 13.02 0.36
N HIS A 430 -11.43 11.84 0.64
CA HIS A 430 -10.65 10.63 0.79
C HIS A 430 -11.19 9.64 -0.23
N HIS A 431 -10.50 9.51 -1.35
CA HIS A 431 -10.91 8.65 -2.45
C HIS A 431 -10.59 7.18 -2.12
N PRO A 432 -11.44 6.20 -2.45
CA PRO A 432 -11.13 4.78 -2.20
C PRO A 432 -10.04 4.26 -3.14
N GLY A 433 -9.08 3.48 -2.66
CA GLY A 433 -8.02 2.85 -3.48
C GLY A 433 -8.48 1.68 -4.37
N THR A 434 -9.64 1.76 -5.03
CA THR A 434 -10.22 0.64 -5.79
C THR A 434 -10.04 0.77 -7.29
N ARG A 435 -10.62 -0.17 -8.06
CA ARG A 435 -10.57 -0.12 -9.53
C ARG A 435 -11.50 0.94 -10.13
N GLY A 436 -12.43 1.52 -9.37
CA GLY A 436 -13.38 2.51 -9.85
C GLY A 436 -12.99 3.92 -9.42
N SER A 437 -13.02 4.88 -10.35
CA SER A 437 -12.53 6.23 -10.09
C SER A 437 -13.42 7.12 -9.22
N GLU A 438 -14.74 6.90 -9.13
CA GLU A 438 -15.71 7.75 -8.39
C GLU A 438 -15.61 9.29 -8.59
N LEU A 439 -14.72 9.79 -9.47
CA LEU A 439 -14.34 11.20 -9.55
C LEU A 439 -15.50 12.02 -10.11
N SER A 440 -16.29 11.42 -10.99
CA SER A 440 -17.55 11.98 -11.47
C SER A 440 -18.51 12.34 -10.34
N SER A 441 -18.59 11.53 -9.28
CA SER A 441 -19.46 11.81 -8.13
C SER A 441 -18.97 13.04 -7.37
N ILE A 442 -17.65 13.15 -7.17
CA ILE A 442 -17.02 14.32 -6.55
C ILE A 442 -17.31 15.60 -7.38
N MET A 443 -17.07 15.52 -8.69
CA MET A 443 -17.27 16.65 -9.61
C MET A 443 -18.74 17.09 -9.68
N GLU A 444 -19.68 16.16 -9.68
CA GLU A 444 -21.12 16.45 -9.69
C GLU A 444 -21.54 17.21 -8.43
N LYS A 445 -21.11 16.75 -7.23
CA LYS A 445 -21.43 17.45 -5.97
C LYS A 445 -20.85 18.86 -5.93
N ALA A 446 -19.62 19.02 -6.39
CA ALA A 446 -18.99 20.33 -6.44
C ALA A 446 -19.66 21.26 -7.48
N TYR A 447 -20.06 20.72 -8.63
CA TYR A 447 -20.80 21.45 -9.65
C TYR A 447 -22.16 21.95 -9.16
N CYS A 448 -22.93 21.10 -8.46
CA CYS A 448 -24.20 21.50 -7.85
C CYS A 448 -24.04 22.70 -6.89
N LEU A 449 -22.99 22.68 -6.05
CA LEU A 449 -22.68 23.82 -5.17
C LEU A 449 -22.25 25.07 -5.94
N ALA A 450 -21.47 24.90 -7.01
CA ALA A 450 -21.02 26.01 -7.84
C ALA A 450 -22.20 26.72 -8.53
N GLU A 451 -23.16 25.97 -9.10
CA GLU A 451 -24.27 26.52 -9.87
C GLU A 451 -25.46 27.04 -9.05
N ASN A 452 -25.66 26.57 -7.82
CA ASN A 452 -26.85 26.86 -7.02
C ASN A 452 -27.09 28.34 -6.64
N SER A 453 -26.27 29.31 -7.09
CA SER A 453 -26.49 30.71 -6.68
C SER A 453 -26.14 31.84 -7.66
N GLU A 454 -25.45 31.62 -8.79
CA GLU A 454 -25.05 32.74 -9.65
C GLU A 454 -24.96 32.39 -11.16
N LYS A 455 -25.15 33.39 -12.03
CA LYS A 455 -24.82 33.31 -13.47
C LYS A 455 -23.30 33.37 -13.73
N SER A 456 -22.48 33.56 -12.69
CA SER A 456 -21.03 33.69 -12.74
C SER A 456 -20.33 32.35 -12.48
N PHE A 457 -19.20 32.15 -13.15
CA PHE A 457 -18.27 31.07 -12.86
C PHE A 457 -17.84 31.09 -11.38
N THR A 458 -18.05 29.98 -10.67
CA THR A 458 -17.55 29.79 -9.30
C THR A 458 -16.31 28.88 -9.32
N PRO A 459 -15.13 29.39 -8.94
CA PRO A 459 -13.92 28.59 -8.83
C PRO A 459 -14.09 27.47 -7.79
N THR A 460 -13.59 26.28 -8.12
CA THR A 460 -13.67 25.07 -7.30
C THR A 460 -12.28 24.49 -7.11
N ILE A 461 -11.94 24.11 -5.88
CA ILE A 461 -10.69 23.45 -5.52
C ILE A 461 -10.97 22.35 -4.48
N ILE A 462 -10.73 21.11 -4.85
CA ILE A 462 -10.99 19.94 -4.01
C ILE A 462 -9.65 19.30 -3.68
N LEU A 463 -9.34 19.25 -2.40
CA LEU A 463 -8.09 18.74 -1.88
C LEU A 463 -8.30 17.39 -1.22
N GLY A 464 -7.26 16.57 -1.22
CA GLY A 464 -7.26 15.37 -0.41
C GLY A 464 -6.38 14.26 -0.90
N ASP A 465 -6.58 13.10 -0.30
CA ASP A 465 -5.95 11.84 -0.66
C ASP A 465 -6.79 11.15 -1.74
N PHE A 466 -6.24 11.06 -2.95
CA PHE A 466 -6.88 10.42 -4.09
C PHE A 466 -6.61 8.91 -4.15
N ASN A 467 -5.74 8.37 -3.28
CA ASN A 467 -5.28 6.98 -3.26
C ASN A 467 -4.66 6.46 -4.59
N HIS A 468 -4.54 7.32 -5.59
CA HIS A 468 -4.03 7.03 -6.92
C HIS A 468 -3.32 8.24 -7.50
N GLN A 469 -2.42 7.99 -8.43
CA GLN A 469 -1.77 9.03 -9.23
C GLN A 469 -2.74 9.65 -10.24
N ALA A 470 -2.38 10.82 -10.79
CA ALA A 470 -3.22 11.55 -11.73
C ALA A 470 -3.61 10.72 -12.98
N ASN A 471 -2.72 9.85 -13.47
CA ASN A 471 -2.94 9.02 -14.65
C ASN A 471 -4.11 8.04 -14.50
N PHE A 472 -4.42 7.61 -13.27
CA PHE A 472 -5.56 6.74 -12.98
C PHE A 472 -6.89 7.40 -13.36
N PHE A 473 -6.96 8.73 -13.26
CA PHE A 473 -8.16 9.53 -13.44
C PHE A 473 -8.29 10.14 -14.86
N GLU A 474 -7.35 9.87 -15.77
CA GLU A 474 -7.31 10.51 -17.10
C GLU A 474 -8.62 10.41 -17.86
N LYS A 475 -9.27 9.24 -17.83
CA LYS A 475 -10.53 9.01 -18.55
C LYS A 475 -11.67 9.90 -18.06
N ASP A 476 -11.74 10.11 -16.74
CA ASP A 476 -12.75 10.98 -16.12
C ASP A 476 -12.43 12.46 -16.36
N LEU A 477 -11.14 12.81 -16.46
CA LEU A 477 -10.68 14.18 -16.62
C LEU A 477 -10.77 14.69 -18.07
N VAL A 478 -10.50 13.86 -19.08
CA VAL A 478 -10.43 14.26 -20.51
C VAL A 478 -11.69 14.97 -21.01
N ASN A 479 -12.86 14.59 -20.51
CA ASN A 479 -14.15 15.18 -20.90
C ASN A 479 -14.74 16.09 -19.82
N SER A 480 -13.96 16.47 -18.81
CA SER A 480 -14.39 17.32 -17.72
C SER A 480 -13.80 18.73 -17.83
N ASN A 481 -14.42 19.69 -17.15
CA ASN A 481 -13.82 21.01 -16.94
C ASN A 481 -12.83 21.04 -15.76
N TYR A 482 -12.45 19.87 -15.24
CA TYR A 482 -11.58 19.75 -14.08
C TYR A 482 -10.18 19.28 -14.48
N THR A 483 -9.19 19.67 -13.68
CA THR A 483 -7.80 19.24 -13.77
C THR A 483 -7.36 18.78 -12.39
N LEU A 484 -6.72 17.60 -12.33
CA LEU A 484 -6.09 17.09 -11.12
C LEU A 484 -4.59 17.45 -11.14
N ILE A 485 -4.17 18.23 -10.14
CA ILE A 485 -2.81 18.72 -10.00
C ILE A 485 -2.18 18.03 -8.80
N MET A 486 -1.10 17.30 -9.05
CA MET A 486 -0.31 16.60 -8.04
C MET A 486 1.00 17.36 -7.78
N PRO A 487 1.59 17.27 -6.58
CA PRO A 487 2.94 17.77 -6.36
C PRO A 487 3.97 16.97 -7.16
N ALA A 488 5.12 17.58 -7.45
CA ALA A 488 6.20 16.92 -8.18
C ALA A 488 6.91 15.80 -7.38
N THR A 489 6.74 15.79 -6.06
CA THR A 489 7.35 14.81 -5.14
C THR A 489 6.27 13.90 -4.57
N GLY A 490 6.63 12.65 -4.28
CA GLY A 490 5.74 11.70 -3.61
C GLY A 490 5.15 12.25 -2.31
N THR A 491 3.93 11.82 -2.00
CA THR A 491 3.22 12.21 -0.79
C THR A 491 3.05 11.04 0.16
N MET A 492 3.01 9.79 -0.35
CA MET A 492 2.85 8.58 0.44
C MET A 492 4.18 7.83 0.64
N ALA A 493 4.43 7.40 1.86
CA ALA A 493 5.61 6.60 2.21
C ALA A 493 5.36 5.08 2.26
N GLY A 494 4.09 4.67 2.35
CA GLY A 494 3.64 3.28 2.43
C GLY A 494 3.61 2.54 1.09
N PHE A 495 3.39 1.23 1.16
CA PHE A 495 3.27 0.35 -0.02
C PHE A 495 1.81 0.11 -0.43
N GLU A 496 0.85 0.93 0.01
CA GLU A 496 -0.55 0.70 -0.37
C GLU A 496 -0.73 0.88 -1.88
N TYR A 497 -1.43 -0.07 -2.50
CA TYR A 497 -1.80 -0.05 -3.92
C TYR A 497 -0.63 0.10 -4.91
N GLY A 498 0.62 -0.19 -4.48
CA GLY A 498 1.81 0.00 -5.31
C GLY A 498 2.26 1.46 -5.44
N ASN A 499 1.73 2.37 -4.62
CA ASN A 499 1.99 3.82 -4.68
C ASN A 499 3.20 4.27 -3.85
N ASN A 500 4.17 3.41 -3.61
CA ASN A 500 5.33 3.75 -2.78
C ASN A 500 6.08 4.96 -3.34
N ASN A 501 6.15 6.04 -2.55
CA ASN A 501 6.74 7.33 -2.91
C ASN A 501 6.09 8.03 -4.11
N MET A 502 4.83 7.71 -4.40
CA MET A 502 4.08 8.35 -5.48
C MET A 502 3.23 9.52 -4.95
N PRO A 503 2.97 10.54 -5.79
CA PRO A 503 2.08 11.63 -5.41
C PRO A 503 0.62 11.17 -5.59
N ILE A 504 -0.05 10.96 -4.46
CA ILE A 504 -1.46 10.55 -4.41
C ILE A 504 -2.33 11.58 -3.69
N ASP A 505 -1.73 12.55 -3.00
CA ASP A 505 -2.40 13.70 -2.42
C ASP A 505 -2.30 14.89 -3.39
N GLY A 506 -3.43 15.52 -3.70
CA GLY A 506 -3.48 16.51 -4.78
C GLY A 506 -4.61 17.53 -4.66
N ALA A 507 -4.81 18.24 -5.77
CA ALA A 507 -5.84 19.25 -5.91
C ALA A 507 -6.60 19.10 -7.24
N LEU A 508 -7.90 18.83 -7.18
CA LEU A 508 -8.80 18.81 -8.33
C LEU A 508 -9.48 20.18 -8.47
N THR A 509 -9.38 20.83 -9.62
CA THR A 509 -9.91 22.19 -9.81
C THR A 509 -10.52 22.41 -11.19
N ASN A 510 -11.51 23.30 -11.27
CA ASN A 510 -12.06 23.80 -12.53
C ASN A 510 -11.43 25.13 -12.99
N ASP A 511 -10.44 25.65 -12.24
CA ASP A 511 -9.73 26.90 -12.55
C ASP A 511 -8.22 26.69 -12.39
N THR A 512 -7.50 26.58 -13.51
CA THR A 512 -6.05 26.35 -13.51
C THR A 512 -5.23 27.64 -13.60
N SER A 513 -5.87 28.81 -13.58
CA SER A 513 -5.23 30.09 -13.88
C SER A 513 -4.06 30.41 -12.94
N ASN A 514 -4.19 30.09 -11.66
CA ASN A 514 -3.13 30.27 -10.67
C ASN A 514 -3.24 29.23 -9.55
N VAL A 515 -2.74 28.02 -9.83
CA VAL A 515 -2.72 26.92 -8.86
C VAL A 515 -1.30 26.37 -8.71
N GLN A 516 -0.82 26.28 -7.47
CA GLN A 516 0.45 25.67 -7.15
C GLN A 516 0.28 24.64 -6.03
N VAL A 517 0.67 23.39 -6.30
CA VAL A 517 0.62 22.28 -5.35
C VAL A 517 2.05 21.87 -5.02
N ARG A 518 2.41 21.81 -3.74
CA ARG A 518 3.75 21.45 -3.27
C ARG A 518 3.67 20.63 -2.00
N THR A 519 4.56 19.67 -1.80
CA THR A 519 4.73 19.02 -0.50
C THR A 519 5.35 19.98 0.51
N MET A 520 4.92 19.88 1.77
CA MET A 520 5.46 20.63 2.89
C MET A 520 6.64 19.87 3.52
N LYS A 521 7.83 20.48 3.53
CA LYS A 521 9.07 19.85 4.00
C LYS A 521 9.33 20.07 5.49
N GLU A 522 8.63 21.03 6.08
CA GLU A 522 8.75 21.46 7.47
C GLU A 522 8.23 20.44 8.49
N ILE A 523 7.69 19.31 8.02
CA ILE A 523 7.44 18.15 8.90
C ILE A 523 8.71 17.65 9.59
N SER A 524 9.90 17.99 9.07
CA SER A 524 11.23 17.70 9.63
C SER A 524 11.21 16.52 10.58
N PHE A 525 11.38 15.34 10.00
CA PHE A 525 11.68 14.08 10.64
C PHE A 525 12.34 14.26 12.00
N ALA A 526 11.52 14.21 13.05
CA ALA A 526 11.99 14.33 14.42
C ALA A 526 12.94 13.15 14.70
N GLU A 527 13.73 13.25 15.76
CA GLU A 527 14.49 12.08 16.20
C GLU A 527 13.54 10.87 16.34
N PRO A 528 13.95 9.68 15.86
CA PRO A 528 13.13 8.49 15.95
C PRO A 528 12.62 8.28 17.38
N VAL A 529 11.31 8.02 17.57
CA VAL A 529 10.83 7.58 18.89
C VAL A 529 11.57 6.29 19.24
N MET A 530 12.31 6.35 20.33
CA MET A 530 12.83 5.16 20.98
C MET A 530 11.64 4.42 21.59
N LEU A 531 11.34 3.23 21.05
CA LEU A 531 10.38 2.35 21.70
C LEU A 531 11.07 1.76 22.94
N PRO A 532 10.47 1.88 24.15
CA PRO A 532 11.01 1.30 25.37
C PRO A 532 10.79 -0.23 25.41
N LEU A 533 10.78 -0.89 24.25
CA LEU A 533 10.40 -2.28 24.08
C LEU A 533 11.62 -3.10 23.65
N SER A 534 11.99 -4.08 24.48
CA SER A 534 12.91 -5.15 24.14
C SER A 534 12.10 -6.39 23.74
N ILE A 535 12.47 -6.99 22.61
CA ILE A 535 11.88 -8.24 22.13
C ILE A 535 13.00 -9.26 22.00
N GLU A 536 12.89 -10.33 22.78
CA GLU A 536 13.86 -11.41 22.83
C GLU A 536 13.23 -12.69 22.29
N PHE A 537 13.89 -13.32 21.32
CA PHE A 537 13.53 -14.66 20.87
C PHE A 537 14.36 -15.65 21.66
N LEU A 538 13.69 -16.51 22.44
CA LEU A 538 14.33 -17.54 23.24
C LEU A 538 14.14 -18.88 22.55
N PHE A 539 15.24 -19.36 21.95
CA PHE A 539 15.32 -20.68 21.35
C PHE A 539 15.87 -21.64 22.40
N GLU A 540 15.08 -22.64 22.80
CA GLU A 540 15.62 -23.72 23.62
C GLU A 540 16.45 -24.65 22.73
N GLU A 541 17.75 -24.75 23.00
CA GLU A 541 18.76 -25.47 22.19
C GLU A 541 18.54 -26.99 22.04
N ASN A 542 17.44 -27.59 22.53
CA ASN A 542 17.32 -29.05 22.64
C ASN A 542 15.97 -29.62 22.19
N ALA A 543 15.43 -29.17 21.06
CA ALA A 543 14.09 -29.61 20.61
C ALA A 543 14.00 -30.22 19.21
N ALA A 544 15.09 -30.27 18.42
CA ALA A 544 15.05 -30.83 17.07
C ALA A 544 14.58 -32.31 17.01
N ASN A 545 14.58 -33.04 18.14
CA ASN A 545 14.19 -34.45 18.19
C ASN A 545 12.86 -34.77 18.92
N ASP A 546 12.24 -33.82 19.63
CA ASP A 546 11.06 -34.13 20.46
C ASP A 546 9.72 -33.70 19.84
N CYS A 547 9.72 -32.75 18.90
CA CYS A 547 8.47 -32.26 18.31
C CYS A 547 7.83 -33.26 17.32
N LEU A 548 8.64 -34.07 16.62
CA LEU A 548 8.15 -35.14 15.73
C LEU A 548 7.68 -36.39 16.46
N ARG A 549 7.81 -36.46 17.80
CA ARG A 549 7.39 -37.63 18.60
C ARG A 549 6.11 -37.41 19.41
N ARG A 550 5.57 -36.18 19.47
CA ARG A 550 4.40 -35.84 20.30
C ARG A 550 3.21 -35.22 19.55
N LEU A 551 3.35 -34.96 18.25
CA LEU A 551 2.23 -34.82 17.30
C LEU A 551 2.05 -36.17 16.58
#